data_AF-A0A024VAC2-F1
#
_entry.id   AF-A0A024VAC2-F1
#
_cell.length_a   1.000
_cell.length_b   1.000
_cell.length_c   1.000
_cell.angle_alpha   90.00
_cell.angle_beta   90.00
_cell.angle_gamma   90.00
#
_symmetry.space_group_name_H-M   'P 1'
#
loop_
_entity.id
_entity.type
_entity.pdbx_description
1 polymer ?
#
loop_
_entity_poly.entity_id
_entity_poly.type
_entity_poly.pdbx_seq_one_letter_code
_entity_poly.pdbx_strand_id
1 'polypeptide(L)'
;MTHKWTCLVRCPESTDISLIVSKVVFELDPSFMYPKRVYTQPPYEVNEIGWGEFYLQVKIHFVDLTLSPISIVHFVKLNTDSDPNNIPPCVVNEVIYIYLKKK
;
A
#
# COMPACT_ATOMS: atom_id res chain seq x y z
N MET A 1 9.99 4.38 -18.39
CA MET A 1 9.76 4.10 -16.95
C MET A 1 10.74 3.02 -16.53
N THR A 2 11.33 3.12 -15.33
CA THR A 2 12.52 2.33 -14.94
C THR A 2 12.21 1.18 -13.97
N HIS A 3 11.17 1.30 -13.16
CA HIS A 3 10.81 0.31 -12.15
C HIS A 3 9.34 -0.12 -12.30
N LYS A 4 9.07 -1.41 -12.13
CA LYS A 4 7.72 -1.93 -11.84
C LYS A 4 7.60 -2.05 -10.33
N TRP A 5 6.52 -1.54 -9.76
CA TRP A 5 6.30 -1.60 -8.32
C TRP A 5 4.87 -1.99 -8.00
N THR A 6 4.72 -2.60 -6.82
CA THR A 6 3.43 -3.04 -6.27
C THR A 6 3.31 -2.52 -4.85
N CYS A 7 2.24 -1.80 -4.55
CA CYS A 7 1.85 -1.48 -3.18
C CYS A 7 0.63 -2.33 -2.83
N LEU A 8 0.68 -3.08 -1.73
CA LEU A 8 -0.38 -3.99 -1.32
C LEU A 8 -0.73 -3.86 0.17
N VAL A 9 -1.98 -4.19 0.51
CA VAL A 9 -2.47 -4.30 1.88
C VAL A 9 -2.85 -5.75 2.15
N ARG A 10 -2.23 -6.36 3.16
CA ARG A 10 -2.50 -7.73 3.59
C ARG A 10 -2.36 -7.87 5.10
N CYS A 11 -2.95 -8.92 5.66
CA CYS A 11 -2.64 -9.38 7.01
C CYS A 11 -1.27 -10.07 7.01
N PRO A 12 -0.40 -9.82 8.02
CA PRO A 12 0.92 -10.47 8.13
C PRO A 12 0.81 -12.01 8.13
N GLU A 13 -0.19 -12.55 8.82
CA GLU A 13 -0.47 -13.98 8.92
C GLU A 13 -1.18 -14.55 7.68
N SER A 14 -1.30 -13.78 6.60
CA SER A 14 -2.01 -14.16 5.36
C SER A 14 -3.48 -14.55 5.56
N THR A 15 -4.10 -14.04 6.63
CA THR A 15 -5.53 -14.22 6.88
C THR A 15 -6.34 -13.33 5.94
N ASP A 16 -7.52 -13.80 5.53
CA ASP A 16 -8.44 -13.01 4.72
C ASP A 16 -8.98 -11.81 5.53
N ILE A 17 -8.62 -10.60 5.08
CA ILE A 17 -9.06 -9.34 5.68
C ILE A 17 -10.36 -8.80 5.05
N SER A 18 -10.92 -9.47 4.05
CA SER A 18 -12.17 -9.03 3.37
C SER A 18 -13.38 -8.97 4.32
N LEU A 19 -13.36 -9.77 5.38
CA LEU A 19 -14.40 -9.79 6.41
C LEU A 19 -14.41 -8.53 7.30
N ILE A 20 -13.26 -7.86 7.40
CA ILE A 20 -13.09 -6.66 8.24
C ILE A 20 -12.95 -5.37 7.42
N VAL A 21 -12.40 -5.46 6.20
CA VAL A 21 -12.16 -4.33 5.30
C VAL A 21 -13.27 -4.24 4.25
N SER A 22 -13.98 -3.11 4.22
CA SER A 22 -15.00 -2.85 3.19
C SER A 22 -14.40 -2.31 1.90
N LYS A 23 -13.37 -1.46 2.00
CA LYS A 23 -12.59 -0.99 0.85
C LYS A 23 -11.24 -0.44 1.26
N VAL A 24 -10.29 -0.51 0.34
CA VAL A 24 -8.99 0.16 0.41
C VAL A 24 -8.93 1.21 -0.69
N VAL A 25 -8.48 2.41 -0.35
CA VAL A 25 -8.27 3.51 -1.28
C VAL A 25 -6.79 3.83 -1.31
N PHE A 26 -6.18 3.74 -2.49
CA PHE A 26 -4.82 4.19 -2.75
C PHE A 26 -4.88 5.55 -3.44
N GLU A 27 -4.27 6.56 -2.85
CA GLU A 27 -4.11 7.90 -3.40
C GLU A 27 -2.62 8.07 -3.77
N LEU A 28 -2.33 7.93 -5.06
CA LEU A 28 -1.03 8.08 -5.70
C LEU A 28 -0.74 9.56 -5.99
N ASP A 29 0.50 9.85 -6.39
CA ASP A 29 0.89 11.16 -6.89
C ASP A 29 0.01 11.60 -8.09
N PRO A 30 -0.34 12.90 -8.21
CA PRO A 30 -1.20 13.40 -9.31
C PRO A 30 -0.66 13.18 -10.73
N SER A 31 0.63 12.87 -10.88
CA SER A 31 1.23 12.53 -12.18
C SER A 31 0.75 11.19 -12.75
N PHE A 32 0.18 10.31 -11.93
CA PHE A 32 -0.37 9.03 -12.39
C PHE A 32 -1.77 9.21 -12.99
N MET A 33 -2.08 8.41 -14.02
CA MET A 33 -3.44 8.34 -14.56
C MET A 33 -4.36 7.71 -13.50
N TYR A 34 -5.52 8.33 -13.23
CA TYR A 34 -6.43 7.90 -12.16
C TYR A 34 -5.71 7.75 -10.81
N PRO A 35 -5.17 8.83 -10.23
CA PRO A 35 -4.30 8.74 -9.05
C PRO A 35 -5.03 8.19 -7.81
N LYS A 36 -6.36 8.24 -7.79
CA LYS A 36 -7.19 7.60 -6.76
C LYS A 36 -7.72 6.26 -7.25
N ARG A 37 -7.26 5.17 -6.64
CA ARG A 37 -7.71 3.79 -6.93
C ARG A 37 -8.47 3.24 -5.72
N VAL A 38 -9.61 2.60 -5.98
CA VAL A 38 -10.49 2.06 -4.93
C VAL A 38 -10.70 0.58 -5.19
N TYR A 39 -10.44 -0.24 -4.17
CA TYR A 39 -10.58 -1.68 -4.20
C TYR A 39 -11.53 -2.11 -3.11
N THR A 40 -12.62 -2.79 -3.48
CA THR A 40 -13.65 -3.29 -2.55
C THR A 40 -13.50 -4.78 -2.26
N GLN A 41 -12.60 -5.48 -2.96
CA GLN A 41 -12.35 -6.91 -2.83
C GLN A 41 -10.84 -7.18 -2.94
N PRO A 42 -10.33 -8.26 -2.31
CA PRO A 42 -8.94 -8.67 -2.45
C PRO A 42 -8.65 -9.20 -3.88
N PRO A 43 -7.40 -9.15 -4.34
CA PRO A 43 -6.23 -8.58 -3.66
C PRO A 43 -6.26 -7.04 -3.64
N TYR A 44 -5.96 -6.45 -2.48
CA TYR A 44 -5.90 -5.00 -2.31
C TYR A 44 -4.51 -4.51 -2.71
N GLU A 45 -4.27 -4.37 -4.01
CA GLU A 45 -2.97 -3.97 -4.55
C GLU A 45 -3.06 -3.02 -5.73
N VAL A 46 -2.08 -2.12 -5.82
CA VAL A 46 -1.85 -1.27 -6.98
C VAL A 46 -0.52 -1.66 -7.60
N ASN A 47 -0.54 -1.90 -8.91
CA ASN A 47 0.61 -2.18 -9.73
C ASN A 47 0.80 -1.03 -10.71
N GLU A 48 2.01 -0.47 -10.75
CA GLU A 48 2.35 0.66 -11.63
C GLU A 48 3.80 0.59 -12.09
N ILE A 49 4.12 1.43 -13.07
CA ILE A 49 5.49 1.57 -13.59
C ILE A 49 5.92 3.03 -13.43
N GLY A 50 7.04 3.24 -12.74
CA GLY A 50 7.49 4.57 -12.34
C GLY A 50 8.99 4.70 -12.31
N TRP A 51 9.45 5.91 -12.02
CA TRP A 51 10.87 6.22 -11.85
C TRP A 51 11.15 7.01 -10.57
N GLY A 52 10.14 7.68 -10.00
CA GLY A 52 10.25 8.47 -8.79
C GLY A 52 9.74 7.74 -7.56
N GLU A 53 10.39 8.01 -6.43
CA GLU A 53 9.92 7.64 -5.10
C GLU A 53 8.97 8.71 -4.58
N PHE A 54 7.92 8.32 -3.86
CA PHE A 54 6.90 9.25 -3.40
C PHE A 54 6.13 8.71 -2.20
N TYR A 55 5.41 9.60 -1.52
CA TYR A 55 4.48 9.22 -0.45
C TYR A 55 3.13 8.85 -1.06
N LEU A 56 2.73 7.60 -0.88
CA LEU A 56 1.43 7.06 -1.26
C LEU A 56 0.52 7.03 -0.02
N GLN A 57 -0.68 7.58 -0.15
CA GLN A 57 -1.67 7.52 0.93
C GLN A 57 -2.59 6.32 0.74
N VAL A 58 -2.67 5.44 1.75
CA VAL A 58 -3.56 4.29 1.80
C VAL A 58 -4.63 4.52 2.86
N LYS A 59 -5.91 4.53 2.46
CA LYS A 59 -7.04 4.60 3.40
C LYS A 59 -7.76 3.25 3.44
N ILE A 60 -7.86 2.67 4.63
CA ILE A 60 -8.54 1.41 4.88
C ILE A 60 -9.87 1.73 5.56
N HIS A 61 -10.97 1.36 4.91
CA HIS A 61 -12.31 1.45 5.46
C HIS A 61 -12.75 0.09 5.98
N PHE A 62 -13.45 0.08 7.11
CA PHE A 62 -13.96 -1.14 7.72
C PHE A 62 -15.38 -1.45 7.29
N VAL A 63 -15.77 -2.71 7.42
CA VAL A 63 -17.18 -3.14 7.30
C VAL A 63 -18.00 -2.57 8.46
N ASP A 64 -17.42 -2.55 9.67
CA ASP A 64 -18.01 -1.90 10.84
C ASP A 64 -17.96 -0.38 10.69
N LEU A 65 -19.11 0.23 10.38
CA LEU A 65 -19.25 1.68 10.16
C LEU A 65 -19.04 2.52 11.42
N THR A 66 -19.01 1.90 12.61
CA THR A 66 -18.65 2.60 13.85
C THR A 66 -17.16 2.89 13.95
N LEU A 67 -16.34 2.19 13.17
CA LEU A 67 -14.90 2.37 13.13
C LEU A 67 -14.52 3.45 12.11
N SER A 68 -13.73 4.42 12.55
CA SER A 68 -13.15 5.42 11.65
C SER A 68 -12.13 4.76 10.70
N PRO A 69 -12.09 5.16 9.42
CA PRO A 69 -11.09 4.66 8.49
C PRO A 69 -9.66 4.95 8.97
N ILE A 70 -8.74 4.01 8.73
CA ILE A 70 -7.32 4.22 9.00
C ILE A 70 -6.67 4.84 7.77
N SER A 71 -5.86 5.88 7.97
CA SER A 71 -5.00 6.46 6.94
C SER A 71 -3.54 6.13 7.22
N ILE A 72 -2.87 5.55 6.24
CA ILE A 72 -1.45 5.18 6.27
C ILE A 72 -0.75 6.00 5.19
N VAL A 73 0.42 6.55 5.49
CA VAL A 73 1.30 7.17 4.49
C VAL A 73 2.48 6.24 4.30
N HIS A 74 2.61 5.69 3.10
CA HIS A 74 3.64 4.73 2.73
C HIS A 74 4.63 5.36 1.75
N PHE A 75 5.92 5.29 2.04
CA PHE A 75 6.96 5.79 1.14
C PHE A 75 7.33 4.70 0.12
N VAL A 76 6.92 4.89 -1.13
CA VAL A 76 7.25 3.98 -2.24
C VAL A 76 8.73 4.16 -2.57
N LYS A 77 9.55 3.23 -2.09
CA LYS A 77 10.99 3.19 -2.33
C LYS A 77 11.28 2.30 -3.55
N LEU A 78 12.05 2.84 -4.50
CA LEU A 78 12.38 2.17 -5.75
C LEU A 78 13.87 1.86 -5.85
N ASN A 79 14.71 2.77 -5.35
CA ASN A 79 16.16 2.64 -5.45
C ASN A 79 16.73 1.96 -4.22
N THR A 80 17.83 1.24 -4.41
CA THR A 80 18.59 0.60 -3.33
C THR A 80 19.63 1.57 -2.79
N ASP A 81 19.83 1.60 -1.47
CA ASP A 81 20.91 2.40 -0.85
C ASP A 81 22.29 1.72 -1.00
N SER A 82 22.35 0.52 -1.58
CA SER A 82 23.50 -0.37 -1.54
C SER A 82 24.51 -0.13 -2.68
N ASP A 83 25.75 -0.54 -2.39
CA ASP A 83 26.92 -0.57 -3.27
C ASP A 83 26.53 -0.99 -4.71
N PRO A 84 26.98 -0.26 -5.76
CA PRO A 84 26.71 -0.62 -7.15
C PRO A 84 27.11 -2.06 -7.53
N ASN A 85 27.95 -2.72 -6.73
CA ASN A 85 28.34 -4.11 -6.92
C ASN A 85 27.36 -5.15 -6.35
N ASN A 86 26.36 -4.74 -5.55
CA ASN A 86 25.39 -5.64 -4.91
C ASN A 86 23.98 -5.03 -4.94
N ILE A 87 23.38 -5.02 -6.13
CA ILE A 87 22.03 -4.52 -6.38
C ILE A 87 21.06 -5.69 -6.17
N PRO A 88 20.26 -5.71 -5.08
CA PRO A 88 19.24 -6.74 -4.92
C PRO A 88 18.20 -6.68 -6.04
N PRO A 89 17.60 -7.82 -6.42
CA PRO A 89 16.67 -7.89 -7.56
C PRO A 89 15.34 -7.17 -7.30
N CYS A 90 15.00 -6.87 -6.04
CA CYS A 90 13.82 -6.12 -5.64
C CYS A 90 14.07 -5.31 -4.36
N VAL A 91 13.37 -4.17 -4.24
CA VAL A 91 13.30 -3.38 -3.00
C VAL A 91 11.97 -3.66 -2.32
N VAL A 92 12.01 -3.96 -1.02
CA VAL A 92 10.82 -4.18 -0.19
C VAL A 92 10.82 -3.15 0.93
N ASN A 93 9.72 -2.42 1.07
CA ASN A 93 9.45 -1.51 2.17
C ASN A 93 8.10 -1.88 2.78
N GLU A 94 8.07 -2.32 4.04
CA GLU A 94 6.85 -2.75 4.73
C GLU A 94 6.58 -1.85 5.95
N VAL A 95 5.31 -1.50 6.16
CA VAL A 95 4.86 -0.74 7.34
C VAL A 95 3.77 -1.55 8.04
N ILE A 96 4.00 -1.93 9.29
CA ILE A 96 3.06 -2.73 10.08
C ILE A 96 2.20 -1.79 10.93
N TYR A 97 0.88 -1.93 10.81
CA TYR A 97 -0.10 -1.23 11.65
C TYR A 97 -0.81 -2.22 12.59
N ILE A 98 -0.79 -1.92 13.89
CA ILE A 98 -1.49 -2.69 14.91
C ILE A 98 -2.77 -1.94 15.28
N TYR A 99 -3.93 -2.56 15.04
CA TYR A 99 -5.22 -2.03 15.43
C TYR A 99 -5.69 -2.69 16.73
N LEU A 100 -5.82 -1.91 17.80
CA LEU A 100 -6.40 -2.35 19.08
C LEU A 100 -7.79 -1.72 19.24
N LYS A 101 -8.85 -2.52 19.14
CA LYS A 101 -10.21 -2.08 19.45
C LYS A 101 -10.28 -1.80 20.97
N LYS A 102 -10.33 -0.53 21.37
CA LYS A 102 -10.63 -0.18 22.77
C LYS A 102 -12.06 -0.65 23.07
N LYS A 103 -12.21 -1.46 24.12
CA LYS A 103 -13.51 -1.90 24.66
C LYS A 103 -14.29 -0.73 25.23
#